data_AF-A0A947CT91-F1
#
_entry.id   AF-A0A947CT91-F1
#
_cell.length_a   1.000
_cell.length_b   1.000
_cell.length_c   1.000
_cell.angle_alpha   90.00
_cell.angle_beta   90.00
_cell.angle_gamma   90.00
#
_symmetry.space_group_name_H-M   'P 1'
#
loop_
_entity.id
_entity.type
_entity.pdbx_description
1 polymer ?
#
loop_
_entity_poly.entity_id
_entity_poly.type
_entity_poly.pdbx_seq_one_letter_code
_entity_poly.pdbx_strand_id
1 'polypeptide(L)'
;MRVAIATLVLAIGCGSAAPKAGPLPAARCAQDSYFDGQTCRKRDSATAAIDAGAKALAAFEIETAVDHLQRAKTQGPLPLDQLKRVHEQLGIAYAYLGKESEALAEFDALLALAPGHLLPYTLSPKATFIFEKARKRARQRARASIDVNWPRKLEVEDEVPLEVEVIADPKKFLARAVVHVRKAGSKDYGQVPVDLSKSKGRVVLPPVAGTKPETLQVFVTAFDPKGNEVLRWSSASRPRDIPLSYQPPAPWFKKWWVWAIAGGVVAASTGAVVFALESEPPDTIGASADIR
;
A
#
# COMPACT_ATOMS: atom_id res chain seq x y z
N MET A 1 27.70 5.12 63.02
CA MET A 1 26.54 5.64 62.25
C MET A 1 26.31 4.71 61.06
N ARG A 2 25.18 3.98 61.03
CA ARG A 2 24.78 3.13 59.90
C ARG A 2 23.63 3.84 59.18
N VAL A 3 23.83 4.17 57.90
CA VAL A 3 22.83 4.82 57.05
C VAL A 3 22.10 3.74 56.27
N ALA A 4 20.79 3.61 56.50
CA ALA A 4 19.92 2.71 55.76
C ALA A 4 19.50 3.39 54.44
N ILE A 5 19.80 2.74 53.32
CA ILE A 5 19.35 3.18 51.98
C ILE A 5 18.04 2.46 51.69
N ALA A 6 16.95 3.21 51.63
CA ALA A 6 15.63 2.72 51.26
C ALA A 6 15.51 2.70 49.72
N THR A 7 15.41 1.51 49.15
CA THR A 7 15.21 1.29 47.71
C THR A 7 13.72 1.41 47.39
N LEU A 8 13.30 2.54 46.80
CA LEU A 8 11.94 2.75 46.34
C LEU A 8 11.76 2.14 44.95
N VAL A 9 11.06 1.00 44.86
CA VAL A 9 10.69 0.37 43.58
C VAL A 9 9.43 1.05 43.04
N LEU A 10 9.62 1.98 42.10
CA LEU A 10 8.51 2.55 41.32
C LEU A 10 8.09 1.53 40.23
N ALA A 11 6.97 0.85 40.47
CA ALA A 11 6.29 0.05 39.46
C ALA A 11 5.65 0.99 38.42
N ILE A 12 6.41 1.35 37.39
CA ILE A 12 5.88 2.03 36.21
C ILE A 12 5.07 0.98 35.43
N GLY A 13 3.75 1.00 35.61
CA GLY A 13 2.84 0.19 34.82
C GLY A 13 2.87 0.63 33.36
N CYS A 14 3.60 -0.11 32.51
CA CYS A 14 3.58 0.06 31.06
C CYS A 14 2.24 -0.41 30.48
N GLY A 15 1.18 0.38 30.70
CA GLY A 15 -0.11 0.23 30.02
C GLY A 15 -0.02 0.81 28.62
N SER A 16 0.61 0.09 27.69
CA SER A 16 0.60 0.44 26.27
C SER A 16 -0.83 0.23 25.75
N ALA A 17 -1.62 1.31 25.68
CA ALA A 17 -2.93 1.25 25.06
C ALA A 17 -2.76 0.80 23.60
N ALA A 18 -3.38 -0.34 23.24
CA ALA A 18 -3.34 -0.84 21.88
C ALA A 18 -3.84 0.26 20.92
N PRO A 19 -3.16 0.48 19.77
CA PRO A 19 -3.58 1.47 18.80
C PRO A 19 -5.01 1.15 18.37
N LYS A 20 -5.92 2.10 18.56
CA LYS A 20 -7.32 1.93 18.13
C LYS A 20 -7.33 1.83 16.61
N ALA A 21 -7.99 0.79 16.09
CA ALA A 21 -8.21 0.64 14.66
C ALA A 21 -8.78 1.93 14.07
N GLY A 22 -8.07 2.49 13.10
CA GLY A 22 -8.40 3.74 12.44
C GLY A 22 -9.01 3.49 11.05
N PRO A 23 -9.77 4.44 10.50
CA PRO A 23 -10.14 4.37 9.10
C PRO A 23 -8.87 4.35 8.23
N LEU A 24 -8.90 3.58 7.14
CA LEU A 24 -7.84 3.65 6.14
C LEU A 24 -7.71 5.11 5.62
N PRO A 25 -6.48 5.57 5.33
CA PRO A 25 -6.22 6.93 4.89
C PRO A 25 -7.12 7.32 3.70
N ALA A 26 -7.88 8.40 3.87
CA ALA A 26 -9.07 8.66 3.08
C ALA A 26 -8.89 9.73 1.99
N ALA A 27 -7.67 10.05 1.57
CA ALA A 27 -7.48 10.96 0.44
C ALA A 27 -8.15 10.35 -0.80
N ARG A 28 -9.33 10.89 -1.16
CA ARG A 28 -10.16 10.46 -2.27
C ARG A 28 -10.15 11.58 -3.30
N CYS A 29 -9.69 11.28 -4.50
CA CYS A 29 -9.78 12.20 -5.62
C CYS A 29 -10.97 11.83 -6.50
N ALA A 30 -11.61 12.85 -7.08
CA ALA A 30 -12.58 12.64 -8.14
C ALA A 30 -11.94 11.91 -9.33
N GLN A 31 -12.77 11.28 -10.16
CA GLN A 31 -12.31 10.47 -11.30
C GLN A 31 -11.48 11.27 -12.32
N ASP A 32 -11.73 12.57 -12.44
CA ASP A 32 -11.01 13.52 -13.29
C ASP A 32 -9.80 14.16 -12.58
N SER A 33 -9.47 13.70 -11.38
CA SER A 33 -8.43 14.25 -10.53
C SER A 33 -7.36 13.20 -10.23
N TYR A 34 -6.20 13.64 -9.78
CA TYR A 34 -5.12 12.80 -9.28
C TYR A 34 -4.62 13.37 -7.96
N PHE A 35 -4.09 12.50 -7.10
CA PHE A 35 -3.46 12.93 -5.87
C PHE A 35 -1.99 13.22 -6.16
N ASP A 36 -1.54 14.45 -5.89
CA ASP A 36 -0.15 14.85 -6.10
C ASP A 36 0.78 14.44 -4.94
N GLY A 37 0.21 13.87 -3.88
CA GLY A 37 0.88 13.55 -2.61
C GLY A 37 0.37 14.41 -1.44
N GLN A 38 -0.29 15.53 -1.73
CA GLN A 38 -0.84 16.45 -0.73
C GLN A 38 -2.32 16.74 -0.97
N THR A 39 -2.72 17.04 -2.21
CA THR A 39 -4.08 17.41 -2.57
C THR A 39 -4.50 16.77 -3.88
N CYS A 40 -5.82 16.66 -4.09
CA CYS A 40 -6.37 16.23 -5.36
C CYS A 40 -6.34 17.39 -6.36
N ARG A 41 -5.67 17.20 -7.50
CA ARG A 41 -5.61 18.16 -8.60
C ARG A 41 -6.31 17.62 -9.84
N LYS A 42 -6.91 18.50 -10.62
CA LYS A 42 -7.65 18.15 -11.83
C LYS A 42 -6.70 17.80 -12.99
N ARG A 43 -7.09 16.85 -13.86
CA ARG A 43 -6.27 16.26 -14.96
C ARG A 43 -6.44 16.95 -16.33
N ASP A 44 -7.04 18.13 -16.39
CA ASP A 44 -7.80 18.60 -17.55
C ASP A 44 -7.05 19.51 -18.55
N SER A 45 -5.91 20.12 -18.20
CA SER A 45 -5.26 21.08 -19.09
C SER A 45 -4.55 20.45 -20.30
N ALA A 46 -3.90 19.29 -20.12
CA ALA A 46 -3.02 18.76 -21.14
C ALA A 46 -3.74 17.92 -22.22
N THR A 47 -4.89 17.33 -21.92
CA THR A 47 -5.61 16.43 -22.85
C THR A 47 -5.97 17.15 -24.16
N ALA A 48 -6.49 18.37 -24.07
CA ALA A 48 -6.85 19.18 -25.24
C ALA A 48 -5.63 19.48 -26.14
N ALA A 49 -4.46 19.72 -25.54
CA ALA A 49 -3.23 19.95 -26.28
C ALA A 49 -2.71 18.67 -26.94
N ILE A 50 -2.85 17.50 -26.29
CA ILE A 50 -2.51 16.21 -26.91
C ILE A 50 -3.39 15.93 -28.12
N ASP A 51 -4.70 16.13 -28.00
CA ASP A 51 -5.64 15.88 -29.09
C ASP A 51 -5.46 16.88 -30.25
N ALA A 52 -5.15 18.14 -29.95
CA ALA A 52 -4.77 19.13 -30.96
C ALA A 52 -3.48 18.73 -31.69
N GLY A 53 -2.46 18.27 -30.96
CA GLY A 53 -1.21 17.77 -31.54
C GLY A 53 -1.43 16.53 -32.41
N ALA A 54 -2.30 15.62 -31.99
CA ALA A 54 -2.68 14.44 -32.76
C ALA A 54 -3.39 14.82 -34.07
N LYS A 55 -4.32 15.79 -34.02
CA LYS A 55 -5.03 16.30 -35.20
C LYS A 55 -4.08 16.97 -36.20
N ALA A 56 -3.16 17.81 -35.70
CA ALA A 56 -2.14 18.46 -36.52
C ALA A 56 -1.21 17.44 -37.20
N LEU A 57 -0.77 16.40 -36.48
CA LEU A 57 0.00 15.29 -37.09
C LEU A 57 -0.77 14.58 -38.21
N ALA A 58 -2.06 14.31 -38.01
CA ALA A 58 -2.90 13.68 -39.02
C ALA A 58 -3.10 14.56 -40.27
N ALA A 59 -3.06 15.89 -40.10
CA ALA A 59 -3.12 16.88 -41.17
C ALA A 59 -1.74 17.20 -41.79
N PHE A 60 -0.66 16.52 -41.37
CA PHE A 60 0.72 16.81 -41.77
C PHE A 60 1.22 18.23 -41.39
N GLU A 61 0.59 18.88 -40.42
CA GLU A 61 1.03 20.15 -39.83
C GLU A 61 2.05 19.88 -38.71
N ILE A 62 3.25 19.43 -39.08
CA ILE A 62 4.19 18.79 -38.15
C ILE A 62 4.69 19.76 -37.05
N GLU A 63 5.02 20.99 -37.40
CA GLU A 63 5.49 22.02 -36.47
C GLU A 63 4.39 22.40 -35.45
N THR A 64 3.17 22.62 -35.93
CA THR A 64 1.99 22.88 -35.09
C THR A 64 1.76 21.73 -34.10
N ALA A 65 1.94 20.48 -34.56
CA ALA A 65 1.83 19.34 -33.68
C ALA A 65 2.90 19.32 -32.58
N VAL A 66 4.16 19.61 -32.92
CA VAL A 66 5.24 19.71 -31.93
C VAL A 66 4.90 20.75 -30.86
N ASP A 67 4.43 21.94 -31.25
CA ASP A 67 4.08 23.01 -30.32
C ASP A 67 2.99 22.59 -29.33
N HIS A 68 1.92 21.97 -29.84
CA HIS A 68 0.84 21.46 -29.00
C HIS A 68 1.31 20.37 -28.03
N LEU A 69 2.12 19.41 -28.51
CA LEU A 69 2.59 18.30 -27.70
C LEU A 69 3.65 18.70 -26.66
N GLN A 70 4.54 19.64 -27.00
CA GLN A 70 5.48 20.22 -26.04
C GLN A 70 4.75 21.00 -24.95
N ARG A 71 3.70 21.74 -25.31
CA ARG A 71 2.84 22.43 -24.35
C ARG A 71 2.19 21.42 -23.40
N ALA A 72 1.61 20.33 -23.93
CA ALA A 72 1.04 19.26 -23.11
C ALA A 72 2.07 18.64 -22.15
N LYS A 73 3.28 18.33 -22.65
CA LYS A 73 4.39 17.79 -21.85
C LYS A 73 4.84 18.72 -20.73
N THR A 74 4.74 20.03 -20.94
CA THR A 74 5.16 21.07 -19.98
C THR A 74 4.06 21.40 -18.96
N GLN A 75 2.79 21.37 -19.39
CA GLN A 75 1.61 21.65 -18.56
C GLN A 75 1.18 20.48 -17.66
N GLY A 76 1.93 19.38 -17.67
CA GLY A 76 1.65 18.20 -16.85
C GLY A 76 1.36 18.53 -15.37
N PRO A 77 0.82 17.55 -14.65
CA PRO A 77 1.15 16.15 -14.86
C PRO A 77 0.21 15.35 -15.74
N LEU A 78 0.79 14.32 -16.36
CA LEU A 78 0.13 13.43 -17.30
C LEU A 78 -0.10 12.04 -16.69
N PRO A 79 -1.28 11.44 -16.90
CA PRO A 79 -1.48 10.01 -16.72
C PRO A 79 -0.52 9.21 -17.61
N LEU A 80 -0.15 7.99 -17.20
CA LEU A 80 0.87 7.18 -17.89
C LEU A 80 0.54 6.96 -19.38
N ASP A 81 -0.74 6.74 -19.69
CA ASP A 81 -1.19 6.51 -21.07
C ASP A 81 -1.06 7.76 -21.95
N GLN A 82 -1.34 8.94 -21.39
CA GLN A 82 -1.15 10.21 -22.08
C GLN A 82 0.33 10.58 -22.23
N LEU A 83 1.14 10.34 -21.20
CA LEU A 83 2.59 10.57 -21.24
C LEU A 83 3.24 9.74 -22.36
N LYS A 84 2.88 8.44 -22.45
CA LYS A 84 3.32 7.58 -23.57
C LYS A 84 2.91 8.16 -24.92
N ARG A 85 1.64 8.54 -25.09
CA ARG A 85 1.12 9.11 -26.33
C ARG A 85 1.87 10.38 -26.74
N VAL A 86 2.17 11.27 -25.80
CA VAL A 86 2.97 12.49 -26.05
C VAL A 86 4.36 12.16 -26.56
N HIS A 87 5.08 11.25 -25.90
CA HIS A 87 6.42 10.84 -26.32
C HIS A 87 6.42 10.14 -27.69
N GLU A 88 5.43 9.29 -27.95
CA GLU A 88 5.24 8.64 -29.24
C GLU A 88 5.03 9.66 -30.36
N GLN A 89 4.08 10.59 -30.17
CA GLN A 89 3.72 11.59 -31.17
C GLN A 89 4.84 12.61 -31.40
N LEU A 90 5.55 13.05 -30.35
CA LEU A 90 6.73 13.90 -30.50
C LEU A 90 7.85 13.18 -31.25
N GLY A 91 8.10 11.90 -30.94
CA GLY A 91 9.08 11.09 -31.66
C GLY A 91 8.79 11.00 -33.15
N ILE A 92 7.52 10.76 -33.51
CA ILE A 92 7.05 10.74 -34.90
C ILE A 92 7.20 12.12 -35.57
N ALA A 93 6.76 13.19 -34.89
CA ALA A 93 6.84 14.55 -35.41
C ALA A 93 8.29 14.95 -35.71
N TYR A 94 9.20 14.74 -34.76
CA TYR A 94 10.62 15.02 -34.95
C TYR A 94 11.25 14.17 -36.04
N ALA A 95 10.84 12.90 -36.18
CA ALA A 95 11.29 12.06 -37.29
C ALA A 95 10.87 12.66 -38.64
N TYR A 96 9.65 13.16 -38.78
CA TYR A 96 9.22 13.84 -40.01
C TYR A 96 10.05 15.09 -40.32
N LEU A 97 10.32 15.92 -39.31
CA LEU A 97 11.18 17.11 -39.42
C LEU A 97 12.66 16.80 -39.69
N GLY A 98 13.09 15.52 -39.65
CA GLY A 98 14.51 15.15 -39.78
C GLY A 98 15.35 15.46 -38.54
N LYS A 99 14.70 15.77 -37.42
CA LYS A 99 15.31 16.01 -36.11
C LYS A 99 15.59 14.68 -35.41
N GLU A 100 16.54 13.91 -35.94
CA GLU A 100 16.79 12.53 -35.49
C GLU A 100 17.15 12.45 -34.00
N SER A 101 17.93 13.40 -33.48
CA SER A 101 18.39 13.37 -32.09
C SER A 101 17.24 13.51 -31.10
N GLU A 102 16.30 14.41 -31.39
CA GLU A 102 15.09 14.69 -30.63
C GLU A 102 14.11 13.52 -30.75
N ALA A 103 13.94 12.99 -31.96
CA ALA A 103 13.11 11.80 -32.19
C ALA A 103 13.62 10.60 -31.36
N LEU A 104 14.94 10.35 -31.36
CA LEU A 104 15.55 9.30 -30.55
C LEU A 104 15.32 9.52 -29.05
N ALA A 105 15.43 10.76 -28.57
CA ALA A 105 15.21 11.07 -27.17
C ALA A 105 13.76 10.80 -26.73
N GLU A 106 12.78 11.18 -27.55
CA GLU A 106 11.36 10.97 -27.24
C GLU A 106 10.98 9.49 -27.34
N PHE A 107 11.45 8.76 -28.36
CA PHE A 107 11.24 7.31 -28.43
C PHE A 107 11.95 6.55 -27.31
N ASP A 108 13.14 6.99 -26.89
CA ASP A 108 13.84 6.40 -25.75
C ASP A 108 13.10 6.62 -24.43
N ALA A 109 12.47 7.79 -24.25
CA ALA A 109 11.58 8.05 -23.12
C ALA A 109 10.33 7.15 -23.17
N LEU A 110 9.68 7.03 -24.32
CA LEU A 110 8.55 6.12 -24.54
C LEU A 110 8.91 4.67 -24.17
N LEU A 111 10.05 4.17 -24.63
CA LEU A 111 10.50 2.80 -24.36
C LEU A 111 10.94 2.58 -22.92
N ALA A 112 11.37 3.63 -22.21
CA ALA A 112 11.61 3.55 -20.77
C ALA A 112 10.28 3.42 -19.98
N LEU A 113 9.20 4.06 -20.44
CA LEU A 113 7.86 3.96 -19.86
C LEU A 113 7.14 2.66 -20.26
N ALA A 114 7.33 2.21 -21.49
CA ALA A 114 6.69 1.04 -22.08
C ALA A 114 7.69 0.21 -22.93
N PRO A 115 8.51 -0.65 -22.31
CA PRO A 115 9.56 -1.40 -23.01
C PRO A 115 9.08 -2.33 -24.14
N GLY A 116 7.81 -2.74 -24.10
CA GLY A 116 7.17 -3.57 -25.13
C GLY A 116 6.34 -2.78 -26.13
N HIS A 117 6.41 -1.45 -26.13
CA HIS A 117 5.63 -0.63 -27.06
C HIS A 117 6.02 -0.92 -28.51
N LEU A 118 5.04 -0.85 -29.40
CA LEU A 118 5.19 -1.04 -30.83
C LEU A 118 4.52 0.11 -31.56
N LEU A 119 5.19 0.63 -32.57
CA LEU A 119 4.62 1.64 -33.45
C LEU A 119 3.61 1.00 -34.44
N PRO A 120 2.56 1.73 -34.85
CA PRO A 120 1.67 1.30 -35.92
C PRO A 120 2.43 1.05 -37.24
N TYR A 121 2.08 -0.02 -37.94
CA TYR A 121 2.70 -0.40 -39.23
C TYR A 121 2.38 0.56 -40.38
N THR A 122 1.40 1.45 -40.19
CA THR A 122 1.00 2.47 -41.17
C THR A 122 1.89 3.71 -41.13
N LEU A 123 2.81 3.81 -40.16
CA LEU A 123 3.75 4.93 -40.08
C LEU A 123 4.82 4.85 -41.17
N SER A 124 5.37 6.01 -41.53
CA SER A 124 6.42 6.09 -42.54
C SER A 124 7.66 5.27 -42.14
N PRO A 125 8.40 4.69 -43.12
CA PRO A 125 9.66 4.00 -42.85
C PRO A 125 10.67 4.84 -42.08
N LYS A 126 10.66 6.17 -42.26
CA LYS A 126 11.55 7.12 -41.58
C LYS A 126 11.37 7.10 -40.07
N ALA A 127 10.12 7.23 -39.58
CA ALA A 127 9.83 7.18 -38.14
C ALA A 127 10.12 5.79 -37.56
N THR A 128 9.73 4.73 -38.28
CA THR A 128 9.96 3.33 -37.88
C THR A 128 11.45 3.02 -37.71
N PHE A 129 12.30 3.46 -38.63
CA PHE A 129 13.75 3.22 -38.54
C PHE A 129 14.38 3.86 -37.28
N ILE A 130 14.00 5.10 -36.96
CA ILE A 130 14.50 5.80 -35.77
C ILE A 130 14.00 5.13 -34.50
N PHE A 131 12.73 4.73 -34.45
CA PHE A 131 12.18 3.98 -33.31
C PHE A 131 12.90 2.65 -33.09
N GLU A 132 13.17 1.89 -34.16
CA GLU A 132 13.91 0.62 -34.05
C GLU A 132 15.34 0.83 -33.52
N LYS A 133 15.99 1.91 -33.92
CA LYS A 133 17.29 2.32 -33.35
C LYS A 133 17.18 2.62 -31.85
N ALA A 134 16.14 3.33 -31.41
CA ALA A 134 15.88 3.56 -29.98
C ALA A 134 15.58 2.25 -29.24
N ARG A 135 14.76 1.36 -29.83
CA ARG A 135 14.39 0.04 -29.28
C ARG A 135 15.61 -0.85 -29.07
N LYS A 136 16.53 -0.90 -30.04
CA LYS A 136 17.79 -1.65 -29.90
C LYS A 136 18.61 -1.18 -28.69
N ARG A 137 18.70 0.14 -28.47
CA ARG A 137 19.39 0.72 -27.29
C ARG A 137 18.66 0.41 -25.99
N ALA A 138 17.33 0.53 -25.99
CA ALA A 138 16.51 0.30 -24.81
C ALA A 138 16.58 -1.16 -24.32
N ARG A 139 16.73 -2.15 -25.22
CA ARG A 139 16.89 -3.57 -24.85
C ARG A 139 18.10 -3.87 -23.96
N GLN A 140 19.14 -3.04 -24.02
CA GLN A 140 20.36 -3.21 -23.22
C GLN A 140 20.23 -2.59 -21.82
N ARG A 141 19.15 -1.87 -21.55
CA ARG A 141 18.94 -1.13 -20.30
C ARG A 141 18.05 -1.94 -19.36
N ALA A 142 18.32 -1.85 -18.05
CA ALA A 142 17.37 -2.29 -17.04
C ALA A 142 16.04 -1.55 -17.20
N ARG A 143 14.92 -2.21 -16.91
CA ARG A 143 13.60 -1.57 -16.94
C ARG A 143 13.39 -0.80 -15.64
N ALA A 144 12.67 0.32 -15.69
CA ALA A 144 12.22 0.94 -14.46
C ALA A 144 11.31 -0.04 -13.72
N SER A 145 11.61 -0.33 -12.46
CA SER A 145 10.86 -1.29 -11.66
C SER A 145 10.94 -0.95 -10.19
N ILE A 146 9.80 -1.10 -9.52
CA ILE A 146 9.69 -1.07 -8.07
C ILE A 146 9.26 -2.44 -7.57
N ASP A 147 9.67 -2.77 -6.36
CA ASP A 147 9.18 -3.90 -5.61
C ASP A 147 8.41 -3.41 -4.38
N VAL A 148 7.37 -4.15 -3.99
CA VAL A 148 6.53 -3.80 -2.85
C VAL A 148 6.37 -5.04 -1.98
N ASN A 149 6.87 -4.95 -0.75
CA ASN A 149 6.97 -6.05 0.19
C ASN A 149 6.21 -5.77 1.49
N TRP A 150 5.69 -6.83 2.10
CA TRP A 150 5.05 -6.80 3.42
C TRP A 150 5.29 -8.11 4.17
N PRO A 151 5.22 -8.10 5.52
CA PRO A 151 5.33 -9.33 6.32
C PRO A 151 4.20 -10.31 6.04
N ARG A 152 4.46 -11.60 6.28
CA ARG A 152 3.44 -12.64 6.23
C ARG A 152 2.77 -12.78 7.60
N LYS A 153 1.57 -13.38 7.62
CA LYS A 153 0.79 -13.69 8.83
C LYS A 153 0.40 -12.43 9.63
N LEU A 154 -0.06 -11.41 8.92
CA LEU A 154 -0.61 -10.19 9.52
C LEU A 154 -2.00 -10.47 10.06
N GLU A 155 -2.35 -9.88 11.20
CA GLU A 155 -3.70 -9.93 11.76
C GLU A 155 -4.49 -8.64 11.50
N VAL A 156 -5.82 -8.70 11.62
CA VAL A 156 -6.69 -7.52 11.40
C VAL A 156 -6.41 -6.39 12.40
N GLU A 157 -5.93 -6.71 13.61
CA GLU A 157 -5.58 -5.74 14.65
C GLU A 157 -4.14 -5.21 14.53
N ASP A 158 -3.34 -5.76 13.62
CA ASP A 158 -1.96 -5.32 13.40
C ASP A 158 -1.90 -4.15 12.43
N GLU A 159 -0.88 -3.30 12.63
CA GLU A 159 -0.43 -2.40 11.58
C GLU A 159 0.15 -3.19 10.40
N VAL A 160 -0.09 -2.71 9.18
CA VAL A 160 0.44 -3.36 7.97
C VAL A 160 1.59 -2.53 7.41
N PRO A 161 2.86 -2.88 7.72
CA PRO A 161 4.00 -2.19 7.14
C PRO A 161 4.19 -2.63 5.68
N LEU A 162 4.31 -1.64 4.80
CA LEU A 162 4.62 -1.79 3.39
C LEU A 162 5.99 -1.17 3.12
N GLU A 163 6.87 -1.93 2.50
CA GLU A 163 8.16 -1.44 1.99
C GLU A 163 8.07 -1.31 0.47
N VAL A 164 8.36 -0.12 -0.05
CA VAL A 164 8.42 0.16 -1.48
C VAL A 164 9.87 0.44 -1.85
N GLU A 165 10.46 -0.39 -2.70
CA GLU A 165 11.87 -0.31 -3.09
C GLU A 165 12.02 -0.10 -4.60
N VAL A 166 12.89 0.82 -4.99
CA VAL A 166 13.28 1.07 -6.37
C VAL A 166 14.40 0.10 -6.74
N ILE A 167 14.06 -0.92 -7.51
CA ILE A 167 15.02 -1.93 -7.98
C ILE A 167 15.87 -1.38 -9.12
N ALA A 168 15.26 -0.62 -10.02
CA ALA A 168 15.95 0.01 -11.15
C ALA A 168 15.21 1.27 -11.59
N ASP A 169 15.97 2.33 -11.84
CA ASP A 169 15.48 3.58 -12.40
C ASP A 169 16.55 4.28 -13.26
N PRO A 170 16.84 3.73 -14.45
CA PRO A 170 17.95 4.20 -15.27
C PRO A 170 17.77 5.63 -15.79
N LYS A 171 16.53 6.15 -15.75
CA LYS A 171 16.17 7.48 -16.24
C LYS A 171 15.83 8.47 -15.12
N LYS A 172 15.93 8.05 -13.85
CA LYS A 172 15.61 8.86 -12.68
C LYS A 172 14.16 9.39 -12.73
N PHE A 173 13.24 8.56 -13.19
CA PHE A 173 11.82 8.87 -13.29
C PHE A 173 11.07 8.69 -11.97
N LEU A 174 11.60 7.94 -11.01
CA LEU A 174 10.88 7.55 -9.80
C LEU A 174 11.23 8.50 -8.66
N ALA A 175 10.50 9.61 -8.56
CA ALA A 175 10.68 10.59 -7.49
C ALA A 175 9.79 10.31 -6.28
N ARG A 176 8.54 9.90 -6.54
CA ARG A 176 7.53 9.62 -5.51
C ARG A 176 6.64 8.45 -5.94
N ALA A 177 5.93 7.87 -4.99
CA ALA A 177 4.86 6.92 -5.26
C ALA A 177 3.63 7.21 -4.38
N VAL A 178 2.50 6.65 -4.79
CA VAL A 178 1.27 6.61 -4.01
C VAL A 178 0.83 5.16 -3.92
N VAL A 179 0.72 4.67 -2.68
CA VAL A 179 0.14 3.37 -2.37
C VAL A 179 -1.37 3.55 -2.30
N HIS A 180 -2.08 2.85 -3.17
CA HIS A 180 -3.53 2.82 -3.19
C HIS A 180 -3.99 1.56 -2.46
N VAL A 181 -4.78 1.71 -1.39
CA VAL A 181 -5.24 0.59 -0.56
C VAL A 181 -6.74 0.64 -0.31
N ARG A 182 -7.40 -0.52 -0.31
CA ARG A 182 -8.80 -0.66 0.13
C ARG A 182 -9.03 -2.03 0.77
N LYS A 183 -10.14 -2.17 1.49
CA LYS A 183 -10.64 -3.51 1.85
C LYS A 183 -11.25 -4.19 0.62
N ALA A 184 -11.06 -5.50 0.50
CA ALA A 184 -11.67 -6.29 -0.56
C ALA A 184 -13.19 -6.06 -0.60
N GLY A 185 -13.74 -5.86 -1.80
CA GLY A 185 -15.16 -5.52 -2.02
C GLY A 185 -15.52 -4.04 -1.82
N SER A 186 -14.64 -3.21 -1.24
CA SER A 186 -14.86 -1.76 -1.21
C SER A 186 -14.65 -1.15 -2.60
N LYS A 187 -15.40 -0.10 -2.93
CA LYS A 187 -15.26 0.59 -4.23
C LYS A 187 -14.04 1.51 -4.24
N ASP A 188 -13.87 2.29 -3.17
CA ASP A 188 -12.90 3.37 -3.10
C ASP A 188 -11.53 2.91 -2.58
N TYR A 189 -10.46 3.43 -3.18
CA TYR A 189 -9.10 3.31 -2.67
C TYR A 189 -8.73 4.52 -1.82
N GLY A 190 -8.23 4.24 -0.62
CA GLY A 190 -7.41 5.16 0.14
C GLY A 190 -6.03 5.34 -0.49
N GLN A 191 -5.37 6.45 -0.21
CA GLN A 191 -4.12 6.83 -0.86
C GLN A 191 -3.08 7.26 0.17
N VAL A 192 -1.88 6.71 0.07
CA VAL A 192 -0.76 7.02 0.98
C VAL A 192 0.48 7.38 0.18
N PRO A 193 0.99 8.61 0.31
CA PRO A 193 2.19 9.03 -0.42
C PRO A 193 3.44 8.33 0.15
N VAL A 194 4.40 8.08 -0.73
CA VAL A 194 5.70 7.48 -0.44
C VAL A 194 6.77 8.30 -1.14
N ASP A 195 7.76 8.77 -0.39
CA ASP A 195 8.95 9.38 -0.97
C ASP A 195 9.89 8.28 -1.50
N LEU A 196 10.26 8.35 -2.78
CA LEU A 196 11.18 7.42 -3.42
C LEU A 196 12.56 8.03 -3.66
N SER A 197 12.82 9.26 -3.19
CA SER A 197 14.11 9.95 -3.35
C SER A 197 15.30 9.17 -2.79
N LYS A 198 15.07 8.31 -1.79
CA LYS A 198 16.09 7.45 -1.15
C LYS A 198 16.14 6.02 -1.70
N SER A 199 15.51 5.76 -2.85
CA SER A 199 15.32 4.42 -3.44
C SER A 199 14.54 3.42 -2.58
N LYS A 200 14.26 3.71 -1.32
CA LYS A 200 13.41 2.91 -0.43
C LYS A 200 12.48 3.84 0.35
N GLY A 201 11.20 3.48 0.37
CA GLY A 201 10.17 4.12 1.17
C GLY A 201 9.45 3.10 2.04
N ARG A 202 8.98 3.53 3.22
CA ARG A 202 8.18 2.70 4.12
C ARG A 202 6.90 3.43 4.44
N VAL A 203 5.79 2.70 4.36
CA VAL A 203 4.47 3.14 4.79
C VAL A 203 3.95 2.16 5.83
N VAL A 204 3.20 2.67 6.80
CA VAL A 204 2.48 1.85 7.77
C VAL A 204 1.00 2.13 7.60
N LEU A 205 0.23 1.11 7.23
CA LEU A 205 -1.22 1.23 7.17
C LEU A 205 -1.80 0.97 8.57
N PRO A 206 -2.84 1.72 8.97
CA PRO A 206 -3.46 1.52 10.27
C PRO A 206 -4.14 0.14 10.35
N PRO A 207 -4.33 -0.39 11.58
CA PRO A 207 -5.08 -1.63 11.78
C PRO A 207 -6.50 -1.56 11.21
N VAL A 208 -6.99 -2.71 10.74
CA VAL A 208 -8.30 -2.82 10.11
C VAL A 208 -9.29 -3.39 11.13
N ALA A 209 -10.23 -2.57 11.60
CA ALA A 209 -11.27 -3.07 12.50
C ALA A 209 -12.07 -4.22 11.84
N GLY A 210 -12.14 -5.37 12.51
CA GLY A 210 -12.90 -6.52 12.04
C GLY A 210 -12.93 -7.66 13.06
N THR A 211 -14.02 -8.45 13.04
CA THR A 211 -14.19 -9.66 13.86
C THR A 211 -14.11 -10.94 13.02
N LYS A 212 -13.51 -10.84 11.83
CA LYS A 212 -13.38 -11.91 10.85
C LYS A 212 -12.12 -11.67 10.03
N PRO A 213 -11.57 -12.70 9.35
CA PRO A 213 -10.48 -12.49 8.41
C PRO A 213 -10.87 -11.47 7.33
N GLU A 214 -9.91 -10.64 6.96
CA GLU A 214 -10.09 -9.57 5.97
C GLU A 214 -9.00 -9.65 4.91
N THR A 215 -9.17 -8.92 3.81
CA THR A 215 -8.15 -8.82 2.76
C THR A 215 -8.04 -7.38 2.33
N LEU A 216 -6.81 -6.85 2.33
CA LEU A 216 -6.51 -5.54 1.74
C LEU A 216 -6.08 -5.72 0.30
N GLN A 217 -6.59 -4.86 -0.58
CA GLN A 217 -6.22 -4.77 -1.98
C GLN A 217 -5.32 -3.56 -2.17
N VAL A 218 -4.12 -3.78 -2.70
CA VAL A 218 -3.09 -2.76 -2.89
C VAL A 218 -2.60 -2.69 -4.33
N PHE A 219 -2.34 -1.47 -4.82
CA PHE A 219 -1.51 -1.22 -6.00
C PHE A 219 -0.71 0.06 -5.78
N VAL A 220 0.36 0.27 -6.55
CA VAL A 220 1.23 1.44 -6.41
C VAL A 220 1.40 2.16 -7.73
N THR A 221 1.24 3.48 -7.70
CA THR A 221 1.52 4.37 -8.84
C THR A 221 2.76 5.19 -8.50
N ALA A 222 3.75 5.22 -9.37
CA ALA A 222 4.95 6.04 -9.20
C ALA A 222 4.96 7.21 -10.18
N PHE A 223 5.56 8.32 -9.73
CA PHE A 223 5.54 9.59 -10.42
C PHE A 223 6.93 10.21 -10.51
N ASP A 224 7.14 10.98 -11.57
CA ASP A 224 8.35 11.78 -11.78
C ASP A 224 8.33 13.09 -10.97
N PRO A 225 9.44 13.87 -10.98
CA PRO A 225 9.47 15.16 -10.29
C PRO A 225 8.39 16.13 -10.73
N LYS A 226 7.93 16.05 -11.99
CA LYS A 226 6.84 16.87 -12.55
C LYS A 226 5.46 16.35 -12.17
N GLY A 227 5.39 15.17 -11.54
CA GLY A 227 4.16 14.50 -11.13
C GLY A 227 3.52 13.65 -12.21
N ASN A 228 4.17 13.41 -13.35
CA ASN A 228 3.63 12.50 -14.36
C ASN A 228 3.64 11.07 -13.82
N GLU A 229 2.60 10.30 -14.09
CA GLU A 229 2.59 8.86 -13.79
C GLU A 229 3.58 8.16 -14.75
N VAL A 230 4.61 7.52 -14.20
CA VAL A 230 5.68 6.88 -15.00
C VAL A 230 5.71 5.36 -14.88
N LEU A 231 5.15 4.82 -13.80
CA LEU A 231 5.14 3.39 -13.53
C LEU A 231 3.91 3.02 -12.70
N ARG A 232 3.33 1.85 -12.97
CA ARG A 232 2.30 1.24 -12.12
C ARG A 232 2.74 -0.16 -11.73
N TRP A 233 2.87 -0.41 -10.44
CA TRP A 233 3.02 -1.74 -9.88
C TRP A 233 1.61 -2.24 -9.55
N SER A 234 1.12 -3.20 -10.34
CA SER A 234 -0.29 -3.63 -10.36
C SER A 234 -1.27 -2.52 -10.85
N SER A 235 -2.58 -2.76 -10.79
CA SER A 235 -3.63 -1.84 -11.23
C SER A 235 -4.88 -1.95 -10.36
N ALA A 236 -5.73 -0.91 -10.37
CA ALA A 236 -6.99 -0.92 -9.63
C ALA A 236 -7.93 -2.09 -10.01
N SER A 237 -7.81 -2.60 -11.25
CA SER A 237 -8.55 -3.75 -11.77
C SER A 237 -7.93 -5.10 -11.47
N ARG A 238 -6.64 -5.15 -11.12
CA ARG A 238 -5.91 -6.37 -10.75
C ARG A 238 -4.99 -6.08 -9.57
N PRO A 239 -5.54 -5.66 -8.41
CA PRO A 239 -4.75 -5.32 -7.24
C PRO A 239 -4.02 -6.55 -6.70
N ARG A 240 -3.04 -6.33 -5.83
CA ARG A 240 -2.44 -7.39 -5.01
C ARG A 240 -3.21 -7.53 -3.70
N ASP A 241 -3.39 -8.76 -3.27
CA ASP A 241 -4.11 -9.07 -2.04
C ASP A 241 -3.12 -9.26 -0.86
N ILE A 242 -3.44 -8.63 0.25
CA ILE A 242 -2.77 -8.79 1.55
C ILE A 242 -3.78 -9.47 2.49
N PRO A 243 -3.66 -10.78 2.74
CA PRO A 243 -4.57 -11.48 3.63
C PRO A 243 -4.26 -11.10 5.09
N LEU A 244 -5.31 -10.77 5.85
CA LEU A 244 -5.26 -10.48 7.28
C LEU A 244 -6.02 -11.57 8.04
N SER A 245 -5.35 -12.30 8.91
CA SER A 245 -6.01 -13.28 9.77
C SER A 245 -6.75 -12.59 10.92
N TYR A 246 -7.79 -13.24 11.43
CA TYR A 246 -8.43 -12.83 12.67
C TYR A 246 -8.25 -13.95 13.69
N GLN A 247 -7.60 -13.64 14.80
CA GLN A 247 -7.54 -14.52 15.95
C GLN A 247 -8.65 -14.11 16.92
N PRO A 248 -9.74 -14.90 17.07
CA PRO A 248 -10.78 -14.56 18.02
C PRO A 248 -10.17 -14.50 19.43
N PRO A 249 -10.55 -13.52 20.26
CA PRO A 249 -10.08 -13.47 21.63
C PRO A 249 -10.41 -14.79 22.31
N ALA A 250 -9.46 -15.33 23.08
CA ALA A 250 -9.69 -16.56 23.80
C ALA A 250 -11.00 -16.42 24.60
N PRO A 251 -11.97 -17.34 24.42
CA PRO A 251 -13.25 -17.22 25.09
C PRO A 251 -13.02 -17.12 26.59
N TRP A 252 -13.79 -16.27 27.26
CA TRP A 252 -13.52 -15.89 28.65
C TRP A 252 -13.32 -17.11 29.57
N PHE A 253 -14.09 -18.18 29.37
CA PHE A 253 -14.00 -19.44 30.12
C PHE A 253 -12.68 -20.23 29.92
N LYS A 254 -11.87 -19.93 28.90
CA LYS A 254 -10.53 -20.50 28.73
C LYS A 254 -9.44 -19.71 29.46
N LYS A 255 -9.76 -18.55 30.03
CA LYS A 255 -8.79 -17.79 30.80
C LYS A 255 -8.54 -18.50 32.13
N TRP A 256 -7.27 -18.67 32.50
CA TRP A 256 -6.86 -19.42 33.71
C TRP A 256 -7.56 -18.93 34.99
N TRP A 257 -7.83 -17.63 35.10
CA TRP A 257 -8.49 -17.05 36.27
C TRP A 257 -9.93 -17.54 36.43
N VAL A 258 -10.62 -17.90 35.34
CA VAL A 258 -11.97 -18.49 35.43
C VAL A 258 -11.90 -19.83 36.13
N TRP A 259 -10.91 -20.67 35.79
CA TRP A 259 -10.69 -21.95 36.46
C TRP A 259 -10.22 -21.76 37.90
N ALA A 260 -9.45 -20.72 38.20
CA ALA A 260 -9.08 -20.38 39.58
C ALA A 260 -10.30 -20.02 40.43
N ILE A 261 -11.24 -19.21 39.92
CA ILE A 261 -12.49 -18.88 40.62
C ILE A 261 -13.38 -20.12 40.76
N ALA A 262 -13.58 -20.86 39.68
CA ALA A 262 -14.42 -22.07 39.69
C ALA A 262 -13.88 -23.12 40.68
N GLY A 263 -12.57 -23.37 40.67
CA GLY A 263 -11.91 -24.28 41.62
C GLY A 263 -12.00 -23.78 43.07
N GLY A 264 -11.90 -22.46 43.28
CA GLY A 264 -12.10 -21.84 44.60
C GLY A 264 -13.51 -22.06 45.15
N VAL A 265 -14.55 -21.91 44.32
CA VAL A 265 -15.95 -22.15 44.73
C VAL A 265 -16.17 -23.62 45.09
N VAL A 266 -15.63 -24.55 44.30
CA VAL A 266 -15.74 -26.00 44.59
C VAL A 266 -15.01 -26.37 45.88
N ALA A 267 -13.83 -25.80 46.14
CA ALA A 267 -13.08 -26.03 47.38
C ALA A 267 -13.80 -25.44 48.60
N ALA A 268 -14.40 -24.26 48.46
CA ALA A 268 -15.18 -23.63 49.54
C ALA A 268 -16.46 -24.41 49.86
N SER A 269 -17.17 -24.93 48.86
CA SER A 269 -18.39 -25.71 49.07
C SER A 269 -18.11 -27.08 49.67
N THR A 270 -17.04 -27.77 49.25
CA THR A 270 -16.61 -29.03 49.90
C THR A 270 -16.14 -28.81 51.33
N GLY A 271 -15.40 -27.73 51.60
CA GLY A 271 -15.02 -27.36 52.97
C GLY A 271 -16.23 -27.10 53.87
N ALA A 272 -17.28 -26.44 53.37
CA ALA A 272 -18.49 -26.18 54.14
C ALA A 272 -19.31 -27.45 54.43
N VAL A 273 -19.40 -28.41 53.50
CA VAL A 273 -20.11 -29.68 53.70
C VAL A 273 -19.37 -30.59 54.68
N VAL A 274 -18.05 -30.70 54.60
CA VAL A 274 -17.25 -31.49 55.56
C VAL A 274 -17.33 -30.87 56.96
N PHE A 275 -17.19 -29.55 57.07
CA PHE A 275 -17.34 -28.85 58.35
C PHE A 275 -18.74 -29.01 58.97
N ALA A 276 -19.79 -29.02 58.14
CA ALA A 276 -21.15 -29.26 58.61
C ALA A 276 -21.39 -30.72 59.08
N LEU A 277 -20.74 -31.70 58.44
CA LEU A 277 -20.86 -33.12 58.81
C LEU A 277 -20.02 -33.52 60.03
N GLU A 278 -18.91 -32.84 60.33
CA GLU A 278 -18.10 -33.08 61.54
C GLU A 278 -18.62 -32.33 62.79
N SER A 279 -19.67 -31.51 62.65
CA SER A 279 -20.26 -30.74 63.74
C SER A 279 -21.49 -31.40 64.38
N GLU A 280 -21.82 -32.66 64.06
CA GLU A 280 -22.82 -33.43 64.80
C GLU A 280 -22.15 -34.10 66.02
N PRO A 281 -22.38 -33.63 67.26
CA PRO A 281 -21.94 -34.35 68.44
C PRO A 281 -22.66 -35.70 68.50
N PRO A 282 -21.98 -36.80 68.88
CA PRO A 282 -22.64 -38.08 69.06
C PRO A 282 -23.62 -38.01 70.24
N ASP A 283 -24.92 -38.08 69.94
CA ASP A 283 -25.93 -38.32 70.95
C ASP A 283 -25.84 -39.79 71.40
N THR A 284 -25.53 -39.95 72.69
CA THR A 284 -25.62 -41.16 73.53
C THR A 284 -24.43 -42.13 73.56
N ILE A 285 -23.63 -42.00 74.62
CA ILE A 285 -22.91 -43.12 75.25
C ILE A 285 -23.92 -43.80 76.20
N GLY A 286 -24.57 -44.86 75.72
CA GLY A 286 -25.32 -45.77 76.57
C GLY A 286 -24.37 -46.67 77.35
N ALA A 287 -24.12 -46.34 78.62
CA ALA A 287 -23.44 -47.22 79.55
C ALA A 287 -24.40 -48.33 80.01
N SER A 288 -24.13 -49.58 79.64
CA SER A 288 -24.69 -50.76 80.29
C SER A 288 -23.84 -51.11 81.50
N ALA A 289 -24.34 -50.76 82.69
CA ALA A 289 -23.84 -51.30 83.95
C ALA A 289 -24.47 -52.67 84.18
N ASP A 290 -23.64 -53.71 84.12
CA ASP A 290 -23.95 -55.05 84.57
C ASP A 290 -23.64 -55.12 86.08
N ILE A 291 -24.67 -55.33 86.90
CA ILE A 291 -24.53 -55.63 88.33
C ILE A 291 -25.42 -56.82 88.64
N ARG A 292 -24.77 -57.85 89.22
CA ARG A 292 -25.33 -59.11 89.74
C ARG A 292 -26.50 -58.93 90.70
#